data_AF-A0A4P9WDA7-F1
#
_entry.id   AF-A0A4P9WDA7-F1
#
_cell.length_a   1.000
_cell.length_b   1.000
_cell.length_c   1.000
_cell.angle_alpha   90.00
_cell.angle_beta   90.00
_cell.angle_gamma   90.00
#
_symmetry.space_group_name_H-M   'P 1'
#
loop_
_entity.id
_entity.type
_entity.pdbx_description
1 polymer ?
#
loop_
_entity_poly.entity_id
_entity_poly.type
_entity_poly.pdbx_seq_one_letter_code
_entity_poly.pdbx_strand_id
1 'polypeptide(L)'
;GSGVSGLGAAWLLSRDPKKFSVTVYESGDYVGGHTHTVLVPSLTDPAKKCPVDTGFIVFNPNTYPNLISFFRELEVPVRQTSMSFSVSRNKGEFEWCGDNLDTVFCQRENLLPWGNAKRGGSMYRMILDLLKFNRQANEIAAEADSLVVHPLANMTLGEFFKTNNYSDFFFNNYILPTTAAVWSTPADMTFDKFPLLTLIRFMRNHSMLQAGSRPKWRTVQNGSHTYVKKVLETVTDVRLNTSVVSVVRKEGKVVITDSTGKVETYDHVILATHTDQALKILGEDASPEERKILGSIKYVKNRAVLHRDNSVRKGARRGRASRGGGGGGGGGGGGGRGECEITLSASPAPYEVRIIFGQK
;
A
#
# COMPACT_ATOMS: atom_id res chain seq x y z
N GLY A 1 -8.18 -18.74 -2.85
CA GLY A 1 -8.19 -17.27 -2.89
C GLY A 1 -7.60 -16.81 -4.20
N SER A 2 -8.21 -15.81 -4.83
CA SER A 2 -7.87 -15.30 -6.17
C SER A 2 -7.13 -13.96 -6.16
N GLY A 3 -6.41 -13.66 -5.07
CA GLY A 3 -5.46 -12.55 -5.03
C GLY A 3 -4.30 -12.75 -6.02
N VAL A 4 -3.45 -11.73 -6.20
CA VAL A 4 -2.31 -11.77 -7.13
C VAL A 4 -1.40 -13.00 -6.97
N SER A 5 -1.20 -13.49 -5.74
CA SER A 5 -0.45 -14.72 -5.46
C SER A 5 -1.14 -15.97 -5.99
N GLY A 6 -2.45 -16.12 -5.72
CA GLY A 6 -3.26 -17.24 -6.20
C GLY A 6 -3.40 -17.26 -7.71
N LEU A 7 -3.63 -16.10 -8.32
CA LEU A 7 -3.69 -15.95 -9.78
C LEU A 7 -2.35 -16.23 -10.45
N GLY A 8 -1.23 -15.76 -9.88
CA GLY A 8 0.09 -16.06 -10.42
C GLY A 8 0.41 -17.56 -10.41
N ALA A 9 0.09 -18.25 -9.30
CA ALA A 9 0.26 -19.69 -9.19
C ALA A 9 -0.68 -20.47 -10.12
N ALA A 10 -1.98 -20.13 -10.12
CA ALA A 10 -2.98 -20.80 -10.95
C ALA A 10 -2.71 -20.62 -12.44
N TRP A 11 -2.33 -19.42 -12.87
CA TRP A 11 -1.93 -19.14 -14.26
C TRP A 11 -0.75 -20.01 -14.68
N LEU A 12 0.31 -20.05 -13.87
CA LEU A 12 1.53 -20.79 -14.22
C LEU A 12 1.27 -22.30 -14.33
N LEU A 13 0.48 -22.87 -13.41
CA LEU A 13 0.10 -24.29 -13.45
C LEU A 13 -0.83 -24.61 -14.63
N SER A 14 -1.79 -23.73 -14.94
CA SER A 14 -2.76 -23.92 -16.03
C SER A 14 -2.14 -23.88 -17.43
N ARG A 15 -0.86 -23.48 -17.55
CA ARG A 15 -0.10 -23.56 -18.81
C ARG A 15 0.33 -24.97 -19.20
N ASP A 16 0.23 -25.96 -18.30
CA ASP A 16 0.43 -27.38 -18.62
C ASP A 16 -0.79 -28.23 -18.21
N PRO A 17 -1.92 -28.08 -18.94
CA PRO A 17 -3.19 -28.75 -18.61
C PRO A 17 -3.13 -30.28 -18.80
N LYS A 18 -2.04 -30.82 -19.36
CA LYS A 18 -1.79 -32.27 -19.41
C LYS A 18 -1.27 -32.82 -18.07
N LYS A 19 -0.69 -31.96 -17.22
CA LYS A 19 -0.18 -32.33 -15.89
C LYS A 19 -1.05 -31.81 -14.75
N PHE A 20 -1.67 -30.64 -14.91
CA PHE A 20 -2.39 -29.96 -13.85
C PHE A 20 -3.83 -29.64 -14.24
N SER A 21 -4.79 -30.17 -13.49
CA SER A 21 -6.15 -29.62 -13.41
C SER A 21 -6.18 -28.62 -12.26
N VAL A 22 -6.57 -27.37 -12.53
CA VAL A 22 -6.44 -26.26 -11.58
C VAL A 22 -7.81 -25.64 -11.28
N THR A 23 -8.25 -25.77 -10.04
CA THR A 23 -9.44 -25.10 -9.50
C THR A 23 -9.04 -23.95 -8.59
N VAL A 24 -9.63 -22.77 -8.79
CA VAL A 24 -9.44 -21.59 -7.91
C VAL A 24 -10.73 -21.28 -7.18
N TYR A 25 -10.74 -21.55 -5.87
CA TYR A 25 -11.81 -21.12 -4.97
C TYR A 25 -11.65 -19.65 -4.57
N GLU A 26 -12.72 -18.86 -4.67
CA GLU A 26 -12.80 -17.48 -4.22
C GLU A 26 -14.07 -17.25 -3.39
N SER A 27 -13.90 -16.66 -2.22
CA SER A 27 -14.96 -16.30 -1.29
C SER A 27 -15.81 -15.11 -1.75
N GLY A 28 -15.21 -14.17 -2.48
CA GLY A 28 -15.87 -12.97 -2.98
C GLY A 28 -16.62 -13.19 -4.29
N ASP A 29 -17.34 -12.17 -4.72
CA ASP A 29 -18.10 -12.09 -5.97
C ASP A 29 -17.26 -11.63 -7.17
N TYR A 30 -15.96 -11.37 -6.96
CA TYR A 30 -15.01 -10.98 -8.01
C TYR A 30 -13.63 -11.63 -7.83
N VAL A 31 -12.91 -11.74 -8.95
CA VAL A 31 -11.53 -12.26 -9.01
C VAL A 31 -10.53 -11.12 -8.80
N GLY A 32 -9.52 -11.30 -7.95
CA GLY A 32 -8.37 -10.39 -7.84
C GLY A 32 -8.01 -9.93 -6.41
N GLY A 33 -8.94 -10.01 -5.45
CA GLY A 33 -8.73 -9.51 -4.08
C GLY A 33 -8.34 -8.02 -4.06
N HIS A 34 -7.20 -7.67 -3.46
CA HIS A 34 -6.71 -6.28 -3.46
C HIS A 34 -6.43 -5.68 -4.86
N THR A 35 -6.44 -6.50 -5.91
CA THR A 35 -6.55 -6.03 -7.30
C THR A 35 -8.01 -5.73 -7.61
N HIS A 36 -8.44 -4.51 -7.28
CA HIS A 36 -9.82 -4.07 -7.38
C HIS A 36 -9.92 -2.77 -8.20
N THR A 37 -10.62 -2.83 -9.33
CA THR A 37 -10.88 -1.68 -10.21
C THR A 37 -12.38 -1.37 -10.27
N VAL A 38 -12.77 -0.15 -9.91
CA VAL A 38 -14.15 0.34 -10.02
C VAL A 38 -14.33 1.11 -11.33
N LEU A 39 -15.39 0.82 -12.09
CA LEU A 39 -15.75 1.60 -13.28
C LEU A 39 -16.67 2.78 -12.89
N VAL A 40 -16.14 4.01 -12.90
CA VAL A 40 -16.91 5.23 -12.57
C VAL A 40 -17.23 6.05 -13.83
N PRO A 41 -18.32 6.84 -13.90
CA PRO A 41 -18.57 7.72 -15.05
C PRO A 41 -17.42 8.70 -15.31
N SER A 42 -17.00 8.94 -16.54
CA SER A 42 -15.94 9.93 -16.81
C SER A 42 -16.39 11.35 -16.43
N LEU A 43 -15.44 12.19 -16.01
CA LEU A 43 -15.68 13.60 -15.71
C LEU A 43 -15.75 14.47 -16.98
N THR A 44 -15.22 13.99 -18.10
CA THR A 44 -15.16 14.72 -19.38
C THR A 44 -16.14 14.21 -20.43
N ASP A 45 -16.73 13.04 -20.23
CA ASP A 45 -17.59 12.37 -21.20
C ASP A 45 -18.59 11.44 -20.47
N PRO A 46 -19.84 11.87 -20.25
CA PRO A 46 -20.83 11.08 -19.52
C PRO A 46 -21.12 9.69 -20.12
N ALA A 47 -20.87 9.48 -21.42
CA ALA A 47 -21.07 8.19 -22.08
C ALA A 47 -19.93 7.18 -21.80
N LYS A 48 -18.77 7.65 -21.34
CA LYS A 48 -17.60 6.80 -21.04
C LYS A 48 -17.52 6.45 -19.55
N LYS A 49 -17.11 5.21 -19.26
CA LYS A 49 -16.66 4.81 -17.92
C LYS A 49 -15.14 4.89 -17.84
N CYS A 50 -14.63 5.22 -16.65
CA CYS A 50 -13.23 5.35 -16.33
C CYS A 50 -12.86 4.30 -15.26
N PRO A 51 -11.86 3.43 -15.52
CA PRO A 51 -11.42 2.42 -14.56
C PRO A 51 -10.55 3.04 -13.46
N VAL A 52 -10.91 2.82 -12.21
CA VAL A 52 -10.23 3.37 -11.03
C VAL A 52 -9.77 2.24 -10.11
N ASP A 53 -8.46 2.03 -9.99
CA ASP A 53 -7.90 1.08 -9.03
C ASP A 53 -7.98 1.63 -7.60
N THR A 54 -8.48 0.82 -6.66
CA THR A 54 -8.66 1.23 -5.25
C THR A 54 -7.79 0.46 -4.26
N GLY A 55 -6.94 -0.44 -4.75
CA GLY A 55 -5.99 -1.23 -3.95
C GLY A 55 -4.60 -1.20 -4.59
N PHE A 56 -4.28 -2.19 -5.42
CA PHE A 56 -3.06 -2.14 -6.23
C PHE A 56 -3.17 -1.10 -7.35
N ILE A 57 -2.47 0.04 -7.18
CA ILE A 57 -2.54 1.18 -8.11
C ILE A 57 -1.29 1.37 -8.99
N VAL A 58 -0.10 0.99 -8.50
CA VAL A 58 1.20 1.32 -9.12
C VAL A 58 2.29 0.29 -8.81
N PHE A 59 3.33 0.26 -9.64
CA PHE A 59 4.56 -0.51 -9.45
C PHE A 59 5.75 0.25 -10.08
N ASN A 60 6.98 -0.23 -9.89
CA ASN A 60 8.16 0.35 -10.53
C ASN A 60 9.18 -0.74 -10.96
N PRO A 61 10.10 -0.46 -11.91
CA PRO A 61 11.06 -1.45 -12.42
C PRO A 61 11.98 -2.08 -11.39
N ASN A 62 12.38 -1.33 -10.35
CA ASN A 62 13.41 -1.75 -9.41
C ASN A 62 12.90 -2.78 -8.40
N THR A 63 11.64 -2.65 -7.97
CA THR A 63 11.05 -3.47 -6.89
C THR A 63 10.06 -4.53 -7.38
N TYR A 64 9.67 -4.51 -8.65
CA TYR A 64 8.66 -5.42 -9.21
C TYR A 64 9.13 -6.21 -10.47
N PRO A 65 10.35 -6.77 -10.53
CA PRO A 65 10.85 -7.47 -11.72
C PRO A 65 9.98 -8.67 -12.13
N ASN A 66 9.51 -9.46 -11.17
CA ASN A 66 8.66 -10.63 -11.43
C ASN A 66 7.27 -10.21 -11.95
N LEU A 67 6.67 -9.16 -11.39
CA LEU A 67 5.38 -8.64 -11.85
C LEU A 67 5.47 -8.05 -13.26
N ILE A 68 6.60 -7.41 -13.60
CA ILE A 68 6.85 -6.89 -14.95
C ILE A 68 7.02 -8.00 -15.97
N SER A 69 7.77 -9.06 -15.64
CA SER A 69 7.87 -10.25 -16.49
C SER A 69 6.51 -10.93 -16.66
N PHE A 70 5.71 -11.04 -15.59
CA PHE A 70 4.35 -11.56 -15.64
C PHE A 70 3.41 -10.72 -16.53
N PHE A 71 3.44 -9.39 -16.41
CA PHE A 71 2.66 -8.50 -17.27
C PHE A 71 3.11 -8.54 -18.73
N ARG A 72 4.41 -8.70 -19.01
CA ARG A 72 4.91 -8.89 -20.37
C ARG A 72 4.39 -10.20 -20.98
N GLU A 73 4.44 -11.31 -20.23
CA GLU A 73 4.01 -12.62 -20.71
C GLU A 73 2.48 -12.77 -20.79
N LEU A 74 1.72 -11.87 -20.16
CA LEU A 74 0.28 -11.69 -20.34
C LEU A 74 -0.08 -10.59 -21.39
N GLU A 75 0.90 -9.97 -22.03
CA GLU A 75 0.74 -8.83 -22.95
C GLU A 75 -0.09 -7.66 -22.35
N VAL A 76 0.03 -7.46 -21.03
CA VAL A 76 -0.73 -6.45 -20.30
C VAL A 76 -0.13 -5.06 -20.56
N PRO A 77 -0.90 -4.11 -21.13
CA PRO A 77 -0.40 -2.77 -21.40
C PRO A 77 -0.17 -2.01 -20.10
N VAL A 78 1.00 -1.39 -19.98
CA VAL A 78 1.40 -0.59 -18.81
C VAL A 78 1.90 0.78 -19.26
N ARG A 79 1.58 1.81 -18.49
CA ARG A 79 1.95 3.20 -18.79
C ARG A 79 2.74 3.83 -17.65
N GLN A 80 3.60 4.79 -17.98
CA GLN A 80 4.28 5.60 -16.96
C GLN A 80 3.24 6.43 -16.20
N THR A 81 3.44 6.58 -14.89
CA THR A 81 2.69 7.47 -14.02
C THR A 81 3.67 8.25 -13.13
N SER A 82 3.31 9.44 -12.68
CA SER A 82 3.93 10.01 -11.48
C SER A 82 3.21 9.48 -10.23
N MET A 83 3.86 9.61 -9.08
CA MET A 83 3.25 9.53 -7.76
C MET A 83 3.75 10.73 -6.97
N SER A 84 2.84 11.46 -6.32
CA SER A 84 3.18 12.52 -5.37
C SER A 84 2.62 12.20 -3.98
N PHE A 85 3.38 12.60 -2.96
CA PHE A 85 3.03 12.49 -1.55
C PHE A 85 2.90 13.89 -0.95
N SER A 86 1.79 14.15 -0.27
CA SER A 86 1.53 15.40 0.45
C SER A 86 0.88 15.14 1.80
N VAL A 87 1.25 15.95 2.79
CA VAL A 87 0.69 15.95 4.16
C VAL A 87 -0.04 17.25 4.39
N SER A 88 -1.24 17.18 4.96
CA SER A 88 -1.98 18.32 5.51
C SER A 88 -2.44 17.99 6.93
N ARG A 89 -2.06 18.81 7.91
CA ARG A 89 -2.42 18.61 9.33
C ARG A 89 -3.37 19.69 9.82
N ASN A 90 -4.24 19.32 10.76
CA ASN A 90 -5.18 20.20 11.45
C ASN A 90 -5.98 21.07 10.47
N LYS A 91 -6.58 20.45 9.44
CA LYS A 91 -7.39 21.12 8.41
C LYS A 91 -6.63 22.17 7.58
N GLY A 92 -5.34 21.90 7.30
CA GLY A 92 -4.47 22.78 6.51
C GLY A 92 -3.68 23.80 7.34
N GLU A 93 -3.60 23.62 8.66
CA GLU A 93 -2.73 24.45 9.51
C GLU A 93 -1.26 24.27 9.11
N PHE A 94 -0.81 23.04 8.88
CA PHE A 94 0.53 22.73 8.39
C PHE A 94 0.47 21.83 7.16
N GLU A 95 1.17 22.23 6.10
CA GLU A 95 1.19 21.50 4.83
C GLU A 95 2.60 21.45 4.19
N TRP A 96 2.90 20.33 3.52
CA TRP A 96 4.04 20.19 2.61
C TRP A 96 3.82 19.05 1.60
N CYS A 97 4.54 19.10 0.48
CA CYS A 97 4.57 18.01 -0.51
C CYS A 97 5.98 17.85 -1.11
N GLY A 98 6.41 16.60 -1.23
CA GLY A 98 7.78 16.21 -1.62
C GLY A 98 8.04 16.14 -3.13
N ASP A 99 7.35 16.94 -3.95
CA ASP A 99 7.51 16.97 -5.40
C ASP A 99 8.66 17.90 -5.84
N ASN A 100 8.64 19.16 -5.38
CA ASN A 100 9.65 20.17 -5.67
C ASN A 100 9.78 21.20 -4.53
N LEU A 101 10.72 22.16 -4.63
CA LEU A 101 10.96 23.14 -3.56
C LEU A 101 9.74 24.03 -3.27
N ASP A 102 8.99 24.46 -4.29
CA ASP A 102 7.80 25.30 -4.10
C ASP A 102 6.68 24.52 -3.38
N THR A 103 6.56 23.20 -3.62
CA THR A 103 5.58 22.35 -2.93
C THR A 103 6.03 21.97 -1.51
N VAL A 104 7.33 21.91 -1.25
CA VAL A 104 7.90 21.76 0.11
C VAL A 104 7.60 23.03 0.93
N PHE A 105 7.79 24.22 0.35
CA PHE A 105 7.55 25.52 0.98
C PHE A 105 6.19 26.15 0.61
N CYS A 106 5.18 25.31 0.38
CA CYS A 106 3.87 25.74 -0.14
C CYS A 106 3.12 26.74 0.76
N GLN A 107 3.30 26.64 2.07
CA GLN A 107 2.95 27.68 3.02
C GLN A 107 4.17 28.61 3.16
N ARG A 108 4.02 29.90 2.84
CA ARG A 108 5.13 30.87 2.90
C ARG A 108 5.74 31.00 4.30
N GLU A 109 4.97 30.70 5.34
CA GLU A 109 5.45 30.59 6.73
C GLU A 109 6.59 29.57 6.88
N ASN A 110 6.62 28.50 6.07
CA ASN A 110 7.67 27.48 6.11
C ASN A 110 9.04 28.03 5.66
N LEU A 111 9.09 29.13 4.90
CA LEU A 111 10.32 29.82 4.50
C LEU A 111 10.95 30.62 5.64
N LEU A 112 10.21 30.89 6.73
CA LEU A 112 10.75 31.57 7.90
C LEU A 112 11.33 30.52 8.85
N PRO A 113 12.59 30.63 9.31
CA PRO A 113 13.18 29.67 10.25
C PRO A 113 12.39 29.49 11.55
N TRP A 114 11.61 30.50 11.96
CA TRP A 114 10.72 30.48 13.12
C TRP A 114 9.22 30.32 12.77
N GLY A 115 8.84 30.24 11.49
CA GLY A 115 7.43 30.26 11.08
C GLY A 115 6.59 29.10 11.59
N ASN A 116 7.24 27.98 11.96
CA ASN A 116 6.60 26.82 12.58
C ASN A 116 6.91 26.70 14.09
N ALA A 117 7.47 27.72 14.74
CA ALA A 117 7.86 27.65 16.15
C ALA A 117 6.66 27.33 17.07
N LYS A 118 5.49 27.92 16.78
CA LYS A 118 4.21 27.60 17.47
C LYS A 118 3.74 26.15 17.27
N ARG A 119 4.25 25.47 16.24
CA ARG A 119 3.98 24.07 15.90
C ARG A 119 5.10 23.12 16.36
N GLY A 120 6.03 23.61 17.18
CA GLY A 120 7.09 22.81 17.81
C GLY A 120 8.35 22.59 16.96
N GLY A 121 8.62 23.39 15.92
CA GLY A 121 9.85 23.24 15.14
C GLY A 121 10.02 24.19 13.96
N SER A 122 10.79 23.75 12.96
CA SER A 122 11.00 24.49 11.72
C SER A 122 11.12 23.55 10.52
N MET A 123 10.72 24.04 9.34
CA MET A 123 10.86 23.28 8.09
C MET A 123 12.32 22.95 7.80
N TYR A 124 13.23 23.89 8.10
CA TYR A 124 14.67 23.70 8.00
C TYR A 124 15.19 22.59 8.92
N ARG A 125 14.73 22.54 10.18
CA ARG A 125 15.09 21.44 11.09
C ARG A 125 14.56 20.10 10.57
N MET A 126 13.34 20.07 10.02
CA MET A 126 12.77 18.87 9.39
C MET A 126 13.63 18.36 8.23
N ILE A 127 14.12 19.26 7.38
CA ILE A 127 14.99 18.92 6.24
C ILE A 127 16.36 18.42 6.72
N LEU A 128 16.96 19.06 7.72
CA LEU A 128 18.24 18.62 8.32
C LEU A 128 18.11 17.24 8.98
N ASP A 129 17.03 17.01 9.72
CA ASP A 129 16.72 15.71 10.31
C ASP A 129 16.46 14.65 9.21
N LEU A 130 15.76 14.98 8.12
CA LEU A 130 15.58 14.08 6.98
C LEU A 130 16.90 13.68 6.32
N LEU A 131 17.81 14.64 6.11
CA LEU A 131 19.13 14.35 5.52
C LEU A 131 19.98 13.47 6.45
N LYS A 132 19.95 13.74 7.75
CA LYS A 132 20.61 12.92 8.78
C LYS A 132 20.02 11.50 8.81
N PHE A 133 18.70 11.37 8.77
CA PHE A 133 17.99 10.09 8.75
C PHE A 133 18.33 9.28 7.50
N ASN A 134 18.29 9.90 6.32
CA ASN A 134 18.63 9.23 5.08
C ASN A 134 20.07 8.71 5.09
N ARG A 135 21.03 9.45 5.67
CA ARG A 135 22.40 8.96 5.83
C ARG A 135 22.46 7.73 6.75
N GLN A 136 21.97 7.85 7.98
CA GLN A 136 21.98 6.75 8.96
C GLN A 136 21.20 5.52 8.47
N ALA A 137 20.09 5.71 7.78
CA ALA A 137 19.29 4.62 7.24
C ALA A 137 20.02 3.87 6.11
N ASN A 138 20.80 4.56 5.26
CA ASN A 138 21.62 3.88 4.25
C ASN A 138 22.79 3.11 4.88
N GLU A 139 23.44 3.67 5.91
CA GLU A 139 24.50 3.02 6.71
C GLU A 139 23.97 1.72 7.35
N ILE A 140 22.89 1.81 8.14
CA ILE A 140 22.20 0.68 8.77
C ILE A 140 21.75 -0.38 7.75
N ALA A 141 21.28 0.05 6.58
CA ALA A 141 20.83 -0.88 5.56
C ALA A 141 22.00 -1.68 4.95
N ALA A 142 23.15 -1.03 4.70
CA ALA A 142 24.35 -1.69 4.20
C ALA A 142 24.94 -2.68 5.23
N GLU A 143 24.95 -2.32 6.52
CA GLU A 143 25.28 -3.24 7.61
C GLU A 143 24.33 -4.44 7.64
N ALA A 144 23.02 -4.20 7.48
CA ALA A 144 21.98 -5.24 7.51
C ALA A 144 21.98 -6.22 6.31
N ASP A 145 22.76 -5.96 5.26
CA ASP A 145 23.02 -6.92 4.17
C ASP A 145 24.18 -7.87 4.49
N SER A 146 25.09 -7.46 5.39
CA SER A 146 26.30 -8.20 5.76
C SER A 146 26.14 -9.04 7.04
N LEU A 147 25.03 -8.87 7.77
CA LEU A 147 24.80 -9.45 9.09
C LEU A 147 23.60 -10.42 9.08
N VAL A 148 23.79 -11.62 9.64
CA VAL A 148 22.72 -12.60 9.86
C VAL A 148 21.66 -12.07 10.83
N VAL A 149 22.12 -11.39 11.90
CA VAL A 149 21.28 -10.66 12.86
C VAL A 149 21.91 -9.30 13.09
N HIS A 150 21.18 -8.23 12.75
CA HIS A 150 21.64 -6.86 12.92
C HIS A 150 21.42 -6.40 14.38
N PRO A 151 22.34 -5.63 15.01
CA PRO A 151 22.20 -5.19 16.41
C PRO A 151 20.87 -4.46 16.70
N LEU A 152 20.38 -3.69 15.72
CA LEU A 152 19.12 -2.95 15.80
C LEU A 152 17.86 -3.79 15.45
N ALA A 153 17.94 -5.12 15.39
CA ALA A 153 16.82 -5.98 14.99
C ALA A 153 15.55 -5.80 15.82
N ASN A 154 15.70 -5.56 17.12
CA ASN A 154 14.61 -5.32 18.06
C ASN A 154 14.34 -3.82 18.30
N MET A 155 15.10 -2.91 17.67
CA MET A 155 14.95 -1.48 17.90
C MET A 155 13.70 -0.93 17.21
N THR A 156 12.92 -0.16 17.96
CA THR A 156 11.72 0.51 17.44
C THR A 156 12.06 1.90 16.87
N LEU A 157 11.17 2.46 16.04
CA LEU A 157 11.30 3.84 15.57
C LEU A 157 11.34 4.84 16.72
N GLY A 158 10.50 4.66 17.75
CA GLY A 158 10.42 5.59 18.88
C GLY A 158 11.72 5.64 19.68
N GLU A 159 12.36 4.49 19.92
CA GLU A 159 13.67 4.41 20.54
C GLU A 159 14.75 5.05 19.67
N PHE A 160 14.83 4.67 18.39
CA PHE A 160 15.84 5.21 17.47
C PHE A 160 15.78 6.74 17.37
N PHE A 161 14.57 7.30 17.33
CA PHE A 161 14.37 8.74 17.21
C PHE A 161 14.77 9.50 18.46
N LYS A 162 14.47 8.96 19.65
CA LYS A 162 14.90 9.51 20.94
C LYS A 162 16.42 9.41 21.10
N THR A 163 17.01 8.23 20.92
CA THR A 163 18.46 8.01 21.07
C THR A 163 19.29 8.89 20.15
N ASN A 164 18.82 9.15 18.93
CA ASN A 164 19.52 9.99 17.97
C ASN A 164 19.15 11.48 18.06
N ASN A 165 18.32 11.92 19.00
CA ASN A 165 17.89 13.31 19.16
C ASN A 165 17.34 13.94 17.84
N TYR A 166 16.37 13.23 17.24
CA TYR A 166 15.55 13.75 16.15
C TYR A 166 14.44 14.66 16.69
N SER A 167 14.05 15.70 15.94
CA SER A 167 12.95 16.56 16.39
C SER A 167 11.60 15.86 16.31
N ASP A 168 10.74 16.10 17.32
CA ASP A 168 9.32 15.72 17.28
C ASP A 168 8.62 16.30 16.05
N PHE A 169 9.05 17.48 15.59
CA PHE A 169 8.57 18.08 14.36
C PHE A 169 8.85 17.19 13.14
N PHE A 170 10.04 16.61 13.00
CA PHE A 170 10.35 15.66 11.92
C PHE A 170 9.59 14.35 12.07
N PHE A 171 9.53 13.78 13.28
CA PHE A 171 8.80 12.53 13.51
C PHE A 171 7.31 12.67 13.15
N ASN A 172 6.63 13.68 13.68
CA ASN A 172 5.19 13.86 13.52
C ASN A 172 4.76 14.40 12.13
N ASN A 173 5.63 15.11 11.41
CA ASN A 173 5.27 15.73 10.12
C ASN A 173 5.81 15.01 8.89
N TYR A 174 6.85 14.17 9.03
CA TYR A 174 7.43 13.41 7.92
C TYR A 174 7.31 11.91 8.14
N ILE A 175 7.91 11.37 9.22
CA ILE A 175 8.05 9.92 9.39
C ILE A 175 6.70 9.26 9.67
N LEU A 176 5.95 9.80 10.64
CA LEU A 176 4.64 9.26 11.00
C LEU A 176 3.65 9.28 9.82
N PRO A 177 3.46 10.40 9.07
CA PRO A 177 2.59 10.40 7.89
C PRO A 177 3.11 9.50 6.75
N THR A 178 4.42 9.45 6.49
CA THR A 178 4.98 8.59 5.43
C THR A 178 4.77 7.11 5.75
N THR A 179 4.95 6.72 7.01
CA THR A 179 4.80 5.33 7.45
C THR A 179 3.31 4.92 7.48
N ALA A 180 2.42 5.80 7.96
CA ALA A 180 0.97 5.59 7.86
C ALA A 180 0.50 5.40 6.40
N ALA A 181 1.04 6.19 5.46
CA ALA A 181 0.72 6.09 4.04
C ALA A 181 1.11 4.75 3.41
N VAL A 182 2.31 4.26 3.74
CA VAL A 182 2.87 3.03 3.17
C VAL A 182 2.16 1.80 3.71
N TRP A 183 2.02 1.68 5.04
CA TRP A 183 1.40 0.50 5.66
C TRP A 183 -0.13 0.59 5.73
N SER A 184 -0.70 1.70 5.26
CA SER A 184 -2.15 1.97 5.27
C SER A 184 -2.78 1.97 6.67
N THR A 185 -1.98 2.08 7.72
CA THR A 185 -2.44 2.01 9.12
C THR A 185 -2.75 3.41 9.68
N PRO A 186 -3.71 3.52 10.61
CA PRO A 186 -3.97 4.77 11.33
C PRO A 186 -2.71 5.33 12.01
N ALA A 187 -2.55 6.66 12.01
CA ALA A 187 -1.36 7.32 12.58
C ALA A 187 -1.30 7.25 14.13
N ASP A 188 -2.39 6.90 14.80
CA ASP A 188 -2.47 6.61 16.23
C ASP A 188 -2.11 5.15 16.58
N MET A 189 -2.00 4.27 15.57
CA MET A 189 -1.36 2.97 15.75
C MET A 189 0.12 3.21 16.10
N THR A 190 0.61 2.57 17.16
CA THR A 190 1.91 2.84 17.80
C THR A 190 3.12 2.67 16.87
N PHE A 191 3.37 3.67 16.04
CA PHE A 191 4.52 3.76 15.15
C PHE A 191 5.83 3.98 15.91
N ASP A 192 5.76 4.54 17.12
CA ASP A 192 6.84 4.51 18.11
C ASP A 192 7.32 3.09 18.40
N LYS A 193 6.47 2.06 18.24
CA LYS A 193 6.80 0.63 18.42
C LYS A 193 7.06 -0.11 17.11
N PHE A 194 7.00 0.56 15.96
CA PHE A 194 7.23 -0.09 14.67
C PHE A 194 8.72 -0.48 14.52
N PRO A 195 9.05 -1.67 13.98
CA PRO A 195 10.45 -2.09 13.86
C PRO A 195 11.26 -1.20 12.90
N LEU A 196 12.38 -0.65 13.39
CA LEU A 196 13.23 0.28 12.64
C LEU A 196 13.72 -0.32 11.32
N LEU A 197 14.24 -1.55 11.34
CA LEU A 197 14.80 -2.19 10.16
C LEU A 197 13.76 -2.47 9.08
N THR A 198 12.49 -2.67 9.45
CA THR A 198 11.40 -2.84 8.49
C THR A 198 11.15 -1.55 7.72
N LEU A 199 11.17 -0.39 8.38
CA LEU A 199 11.06 0.91 7.72
C LEU A 199 12.27 1.16 6.81
N ILE A 200 13.49 0.99 7.34
CA ILE A 200 14.73 1.26 6.61
C ILE A 200 14.82 0.38 5.35
N ARG A 201 14.57 -0.94 5.46
CA ARG A 201 14.55 -1.86 4.32
C ARG A 201 13.51 -1.46 3.29
N PHE A 202 12.29 -1.09 3.72
CA PHE A 202 11.26 -0.60 2.80
C PHE A 202 11.70 0.67 2.06
N MET A 203 12.19 1.67 2.79
CA MET A 203 12.59 2.96 2.22
C MET A 203 13.79 2.84 1.28
N ARG A 204 14.77 1.97 1.60
CA ARG A 204 15.87 1.66 0.67
C ARG A 204 15.35 1.02 -0.60
N ASN A 205 14.56 -0.06 -0.48
CA ASN A 205 14.07 -0.82 -1.62
C ASN A 205 13.27 0.07 -2.59
N HIS A 206 12.47 1.01 -2.07
CA HIS A 206 11.67 1.94 -2.87
C HIS A 206 12.40 3.24 -3.25
N SER A 207 13.73 3.32 -3.08
CA SER A 207 14.55 4.52 -3.39
C SER A 207 14.06 5.81 -2.71
N MET A 208 13.54 5.70 -1.48
CA MET A 208 13.04 6.82 -0.68
C MET A 208 14.13 7.50 0.16
N LEU A 209 15.27 6.82 0.38
CA LEU A 209 16.42 7.36 1.14
C LEU A 209 17.35 8.27 0.29
N GLN A 210 16.96 8.58 -0.95
CA GLN A 210 17.75 9.36 -1.91
C GLN A 210 16.96 10.52 -2.51
N ALA A 211 17.67 11.61 -2.84
CA ALA A 211 17.09 12.80 -3.47
C ALA A 211 16.96 12.66 -5.00
N GLY A 212 17.92 12.00 -5.65
CA GLY A 212 17.94 11.77 -7.10
C GLY A 212 17.54 10.35 -7.52
N SER A 213 17.57 10.08 -8.83
CA SER A 213 17.47 8.74 -9.43
C SER A 213 16.29 7.86 -8.97
N ARG A 214 15.16 8.46 -8.60
CA ARG A 214 13.95 7.72 -8.23
C ARG A 214 13.38 6.98 -9.46
N PRO A 215 12.95 5.71 -9.31
CA PRO A 215 12.40 4.97 -10.43
C PRO A 215 11.07 5.58 -10.88
N LYS A 216 10.85 5.63 -12.19
CA LYS A 216 9.58 6.06 -12.78
C LYS A 216 8.49 5.04 -12.44
N TRP A 217 7.46 5.47 -11.72
CA TRP A 217 6.28 4.66 -11.45
C TRP A 217 5.56 4.28 -12.75
N ARG A 218 4.89 3.13 -12.71
CA ARG A 218 4.06 2.58 -13.77
C ARG A 218 2.72 2.13 -13.18
N THR A 219 1.69 2.10 -14.01
CA THR A 219 0.37 1.59 -13.68
C THR A 219 -0.18 0.78 -14.85
N VAL A 220 -1.12 -0.13 -14.58
CA VAL A 220 -1.78 -0.94 -15.61
C VAL A 220 -2.72 -0.05 -16.41
N GLN A 221 -2.61 -0.06 -17.73
CA GLN A 221 -3.51 0.69 -18.58
C GLN A 221 -4.90 0.05 -18.54
N ASN A 222 -5.94 0.89 -18.47
CA ASN A 222 -7.34 0.50 -18.26
C ASN A 222 -7.63 -0.17 -16.89
N GLY A 223 -6.71 -0.05 -15.93
CA GLY A 223 -6.87 -0.52 -14.56
C GLY A 223 -6.41 -1.96 -14.34
N SER A 224 -6.04 -2.26 -13.10
CA SER A 224 -5.39 -3.51 -12.69
C SER A 224 -6.19 -4.78 -12.98
N HIS A 225 -7.53 -4.73 -13.03
CA HIS A 225 -8.37 -5.84 -13.48
C HIS A 225 -8.02 -6.35 -14.90
N THR A 226 -7.30 -5.56 -15.71
CA THR A 226 -6.87 -5.95 -17.07
C THR A 226 -5.97 -7.19 -17.04
N TYR A 227 -5.03 -7.30 -16.09
CA TYR A 227 -4.21 -8.51 -15.97
C TYR A 227 -5.04 -9.69 -15.45
N VAL A 228 -6.03 -9.45 -14.58
CA VAL A 228 -6.92 -10.50 -14.07
C VAL A 228 -7.71 -11.12 -15.21
N LYS A 229 -8.29 -10.31 -16.10
CA LYS A 229 -8.94 -10.79 -17.32
C LYS A 229 -8.00 -11.66 -18.17
N LYS A 230 -6.74 -11.22 -18.35
CA LYS A 230 -5.72 -11.99 -19.08
C LYS A 230 -5.36 -13.32 -18.42
N VAL A 231 -5.33 -13.40 -17.09
CA VAL A 231 -5.16 -14.68 -16.37
C VAL A 231 -6.35 -15.62 -16.61
N LEU A 232 -7.57 -15.09 -16.60
CA LEU A 232 -8.81 -15.86 -16.81
C LEU A 232 -9.00 -16.35 -18.26
N GLU A 233 -8.22 -15.85 -19.22
CA GLU A 233 -8.10 -16.46 -20.55
C GLU A 233 -7.40 -17.84 -20.50
N THR A 234 -6.64 -18.13 -19.42
CA THR A 234 -5.92 -19.41 -19.21
C THR A 234 -6.52 -20.25 -18.06
N VAL A 235 -6.94 -19.61 -16.97
CA VAL A 235 -7.47 -20.30 -15.77
C VAL A 235 -8.99 -20.36 -15.84
N THR A 236 -9.54 -21.54 -16.13
CA THR A 236 -10.96 -21.70 -16.49
C THR A 236 -11.88 -22.14 -15.35
N ASP A 237 -11.44 -23.01 -14.42
CA ASP A 237 -12.22 -23.37 -13.23
C ASP A 237 -11.96 -22.38 -12.07
N VAL A 238 -12.70 -21.26 -12.09
CA VAL A 238 -12.68 -20.25 -11.03
C VAL A 238 -14.05 -20.12 -10.41
N ARG A 239 -14.14 -20.41 -9.10
CA ARG A 239 -15.38 -20.55 -8.35
C ARG A 239 -15.55 -19.38 -7.41
N LEU A 240 -16.29 -18.37 -7.87
CA LEU A 240 -16.69 -17.19 -7.09
C LEU A 240 -17.77 -17.56 -6.06
N ASN A 241 -17.92 -16.73 -5.02
CA ASN A 241 -18.84 -16.93 -3.89
C ASN A 241 -18.72 -18.31 -3.20
N THR A 242 -17.58 -18.98 -3.39
CA THR A 242 -17.33 -20.37 -2.99
C THR A 242 -16.18 -20.37 -2.00
N SER A 243 -16.51 -20.10 -0.73
CA SER A 243 -15.53 -20.04 0.35
C SER A 243 -15.13 -21.46 0.74
N VAL A 244 -13.83 -21.77 0.77
CA VAL A 244 -13.36 -22.99 1.43
C VAL A 244 -13.60 -22.86 2.94
N VAL A 245 -14.25 -23.86 3.54
CA VAL A 245 -14.53 -23.89 4.99
C VAL A 245 -13.66 -24.91 5.73
N SER A 246 -13.18 -25.95 5.04
CA SER A 246 -12.29 -26.96 5.62
C SER A 246 -11.29 -27.49 4.59
N VAL A 247 -10.07 -27.76 5.06
CA VAL A 247 -8.97 -28.40 4.33
C VAL A 247 -8.44 -29.53 5.23
N VAL A 248 -8.51 -30.78 4.77
CA VAL A 248 -8.09 -31.95 5.55
C VAL A 248 -7.12 -32.80 4.73
N ARG A 249 -5.96 -33.16 5.30
CA ARG A 249 -4.98 -34.04 4.67
C ARG A 249 -5.31 -35.50 4.99
N LYS A 250 -5.62 -36.30 3.98
CA LYS A 250 -6.01 -37.71 4.15
C LYS A 250 -5.42 -38.60 3.05
N GLU A 251 -4.77 -39.69 3.44
CA GLU A 251 -4.29 -40.75 2.53
C GLU A 251 -3.44 -40.24 1.34
N GLY A 252 -2.61 -39.22 1.59
CA GLY A 252 -1.76 -38.59 0.57
C GLY A 252 -2.49 -37.65 -0.40
N LYS A 253 -3.78 -37.36 -0.15
CA LYS A 253 -4.60 -36.35 -0.84
C LYS A 253 -5.01 -35.23 0.13
N VAL A 254 -5.61 -34.19 -0.42
CA VAL A 254 -6.24 -33.11 0.34
C VAL A 254 -7.72 -33.04 -0.01
N VAL A 255 -8.57 -33.13 1.01
CA VAL A 255 -10.02 -33.00 0.89
C VAL A 255 -10.41 -31.56 1.23
N ILE A 256 -11.17 -30.94 0.33
CA ILE A 256 -11.68 -29.58 0.45
C ILE A 256 -13.19 -29.65 0.63
N THR A 257 -13.70 -28.98 1.67
CA THR A 257 -15.13 -28.69 1.82
C THR A 257 -15.36 -27.21 1.60
N ASP A 258 -16.31 -26.85 0.72
CA ASP A 258 -16.70 -25.46 0.48
C ASP A 258 -17.99 -25.05 1.22
N SER A 259 -18.32 -23.75 1.14
CA SER A 259 -19.47 -23.14 1.79
C SER A 259 -20.83 -23.61 1.30
N THR A 260 -20.90 -24.37 0.21
CA THR A 260 -22.13 -25.04 -0.25
C THR A 260 -22.29 -26.44 0.35
N GLY A 261 -21.28 -26.92 1.09
CA GLY A 261 -21.20 -28.30 1.58
C GLY A 261 -20.65 -29.29 0.56
N LYS A 262 -20.24 -28.83 -0.63
CA LYS A 262 -19.61 -29.67 -1.64
C LYS A 262 -18.21 -30.08 -1.17
N VAL A 263 -17.88 -31.36 -1.38
CA VAL A 263 -16.59 -31.96 -1.02
C VAL A 263 -15.87 -32.40 -2.29
N GLU A 264 -14.63 -31.97 -2.47
CA GLU A 264 -13.76 -32.36 -3.58
C GLU A 264 -12.36 -32.73 -3.09
N THR A 265 -11.69 -33.65 -3.80
CA THR A 265 -10.39 -34.19 -3.43
C THR A 265 -9.35 -33.80 -4.46
N TYR A 266 -8.19 -33.32 -3.99
CA TYR A 266 -7.08 -32.83 -4.80
C TYR A 266 -5.77 -33.52 -4.39
N ASP A 267 -4.81 -33.61 -5.32
CA ASP A 267 -3.45 -34.06 -5.02
C ASP A 267 -2.66 -33.05 -4.19
N HIS A 268 -2.84 -31.76 -4.50
CA HIS A 268 -2.12 -30.64 -3.90
C HIS A 268 -3.03 -29.43 -3.74
N VAL A 269 -2.77 -28.62 -2.71
CA VAL A 269 -3.51 -27.39 -2.40
C VAL A 269 -2.54 -26.25 -2.11
N ILE A 270 -2.79 -25.08 -2.70
CA ILE A 270 -2.01 -23.86 -2.48
C ILE A 270 -2.89 -22.86 -1.73
N LEU A 271 -2.52 -22.54 -0.48
CA LEU A 271 -3.23 -21.58 0.35
C LEU A 271 -2.85 -20.14 0.02
N ALA A 272 -3.43 -19.61 -1.06
CA ALA A 272 -3.33 -18.21 -1.46
C ALA A 272 -4.34 -17.31 -0.72
N THR A 273 -4.30 -17.33 0.60
CA THR A 273 -5.17 -16.58 1.54
C THR A 273 -4.34 -15.90 2.62
N HIS A 274 -4.95 -15.06 3.46
CA HIS A 274 -4.28 -14.59 4.68
C HIS A 274 -4.03 -15.74 5.67
N THR A 275 -3.09 -15.58 6.61
CA THR A 275 -2.67 -16.69 7.48
C THR A 275 -3.69 -17.01 8.57
N ASP A 276 -4.47 -16.02 9.00
CA ASP A 276 -5.62 -16.21 9.89
C ASP A 276 -6.73 -17.03 9.19
N GLN A 277 -6.98 -16.75 7.91
CA GLN A 277 -7.90 -17.51 7.06
C GLN A 277 -7.38 -18.94 6.83
N ALA A 278 -6.09 -19.09 6.48
CA ALA A 278 -5.45 -20.39 6.27
C ALA A 278 -5.51 -21.26 7.54
N LEU A 279 -5.21 -20.68 8.70
CA LEU A 279 -5.30 -21.36 10.00
C LEU A 279 -6.74 -21.77 10.33
N LYS A 280 -7.73 -20.92 10.01
CA LYS A 280 -9.14 -21.21 10.22
C LYS A 280 -9.61 -22.41 9.38
N ILE A 281 -9.25 -22.47 8.10
CA ILE A 281 -9.70 -23.55 7.19
C ILE A 281 -8.94 -24.86 7.40
N LEU A 282 -7.69 -24.83 7.85
CA LEU A 282 -6.97 -26.03 8.31
C LEU A 282 -7.55 -26.58 9.62
N GLY A 283 -8.18 -25.76 10.45
CA GLY A 283 -8.98 -26.20 11.59
C GLY A 283 -8.18 -27.06 12.59
N GLU A 284 -8.55 -28.33 12.74
CA GLU A 284 -7.87 -29.33 13.58
C GLU A 284 -6.65 -29.96 12.88
N ASP A 285 -6.65 -30.02 11.55
CA ASP A 285 -5.60 -30.60 10.71
C ASP A 285 -4.31 -29.75 10.69
N ALA A 286 -4.33 -28.51 11.21
CA ALA A 286 -3.14 -27.67 11.32
C ALA A 286 -2.12 -28.21 12.34
N SER A 287 -0.86 -28.38 11.92
CA SER A 287 0.24 -28.82 12.78
C SER A 287 0.57 -27.79 13.88
N PRO A 288 1.27 -28.18 14.98
CA PRO A 288 1.74 -27.24 16.00
C PRO A 288 2.56 -26.07 15.42
N GLU A 289 3.42 -26.35 14.42
CA GLU A 289 4.24 -25.38 13.71
C GLU A 289 3.39 -24.45 12.85
N GLU A 290 2.43 -25.00 12.09
CA GLU A 290 1.49 -24.22 11.29
C GLU A 290 0.66 -23.27 12.17
N ARG A 291 0.13 -23.76 13.29
CA ARG A 291 -0.59 -22.93 14.29
C ARG A 291 0.29 -21.80 14.81
N LYS A 292 1.53 -22.11 15.19
CA LYS A 292 2.49 -21.14 15.72
C LYS A 292 2.85 -20.05 14.69
N ILE A 293 3.15 -20.46 13.45
CA ILE A 293 3.56 -19.54 12.38
C ILE A 293 2.36 -18.70 11.90
N LEU A 294 1.27 -19.35 11.50
CA LEU A 294 0.12 -18.68 10.89
C LEU A 294 -0.62 -17.75 11.88
N GLY A 295 -0.70 -18.14 13.15
CA GLY A 295 -1.34 -17.35 14.21
C GLY A 295 -0.49 -16.17 14.74
N SER A 296 0.79 -16.10 14.37
CA SER A 296 1.68 -15.01 14.80
C SER A 296 1.37 -13.67 14.13
N ILE A 297 0.90 -13.70 12.88
CA ILE A 297 0.64 -12.49 12.07
C ILE A 297 -0.67 -11.84 12.53
N LYS A 298 -0.67 -10.51 12.60
CA LYS A 298 -1.84 -9.69 12.97
C LYS A 298 -2.26 -8.81 11.79
N TYR A 299 -3.55 -8.56 11.69
CA TYR A 299 -4.19 -7.82 10.61
C TYR A 299 -4.91 -6.58 11.14
N VAL A 300 -4.93 -5.52 10.33
CA VAL A 300 -5.63 -4.26 10.63
C VAL A 300 -6.71 -4.06 9.55
N LYS A 301 -7.90 -3.62 9.97
CA LYS A 301 -8.97 -3.26 9.02
C LYS A 301 -8.73 -1.85 8.50
N ASN A 302 -8.47 -1.73 7.21
CA ASN A 302 -8.28 -0.46 6.51
C ASN A 302 -9.51 -0.18 5.62
N ARG A 303 -9.92 1.09 5.52
CA ARG A 303 -11.08 1.52 4.72
C ARG A 303 -10.63 2.45 3.59
N ALA A 304 -10.68 1.97 2.35
CA ALA A 304 -10.54 2.82 1.18
C ALA A 304 -11.88 3.51 0.85
N VAL A 305 -11.84 4.80 0.45
CA VAL A 305 -13.04 5.58 0.12
C VAL A 305 -12.82 6.29 -1.21
N LEU A 306 -13.45 5.78 -2.28
CA LEU A 306 -13.45 6.46 -3.57
C LEU A 306 -14.53 7.55 -3.59
N HIS A 307 -14.13 8.81 -3.69
CA HIS A 307 -15.05 9.96 -3.72
C HIS A 307 -14.72 10.97 -4.83
N ARG A 308 -15.64 11.91 -5.08
CA ARG A 308 -15.46 13.07 -5.98
C ARG A 308 -15.53 14.41 -5.26
N ASP A 309 -15.70 14.39 -3.95
CA ASP A 309 -15.88 15.61 -3.17
C ASP A 309 -14.61 16.49 -3.19
N ASN A 310 -14.74 17.66 -3.80
CA ASN A 310 -13.70 18.69 -3.85
C ASN A 310 -13.62 19.52 -2.55
N SER A 311 -14.51 19.35 -1.57
CA SER A 311 -14.42 20.03 -0.27
C SER A 311 -13.15 19.63 0.48
N VAL A 312 -12.78 18.35 0.41
CA VAL A 312 -11.53 17.77 0.92
C VAL A 312 -10.28 18.35 0.21
N ARG A 313 -10.45 19.10 -0.89
CA ARG A 313 -9.37 19.83 -1.58
C ARG A 313 -9.13 21.24 -1.00
N LYS A 314 -10.02 21.77 -0.15
CA LYS A 314 -10.03 23.21 0.20
C LYS A 314 -8.95 23.66 1.18
N GLY A 315 -8.34 22.76 1.97
CA GLY A 315 -7.15 23.04 2.77
C GLY A 315 -5.90 23.22 1.89
N ALA A 316 -5.63 22.22 1.04
CA ALA A 316 -4.39 22.03 0.27
C ALA A 316 -4.18 22.97 -0.93
N ARG A 317 -4.47 24.27 -0.80
CA ARG A 317 -4.50 25.24 -1.91
C ARG A 317 -3.16 25.56 -2.55
N ARG A 318 -2.04 25.22 -1.91
CA ARG A 318 -0.68 25.50 -2.43
C ARG A 318 0.27 24.30 -2.39
N GLY A 319 -0.03 23.26 -1.60
CA GLY A 319 0.88 22.14 -1.33
C GLY A 319 0.84 20.97 -2.31
N ARG A 320 0.62 21.19 -3.61
CA ARG A 320 0.51 20.10 -4.59
C ARG A 320 1.13 20.47 -5.94
N ALA A 321 1.69 19.46 -6.61
CA ALA A 321 2.15 19.56 -8.00
C ALA A 321 1.03 20.09 -8.92
N SER A 322 1.37 21.00 -9.82
CA SER A 322 0.39 21.86 -10.49
C SER A 322 -0.54 21.13 -11.47
N ARG A 323 -1.85 21.26 -11.23
CA ARG A 323 -2.88 21.33 -12.28
C ARG A 323 -3.86 22.45 -11.91
N GLY A 324 -4.06 23.40 -12.83
CA GLY A 324 -4.67 24.69 -12.52
C GLY A 324 -6.18 24.68 -12.28
N GLY A 325 -6.68 25.74 -11.61
CA GLY A 325 -8.10 26.12 -11.64
C GLY A 325 -8.81 26.34 -10.28
N GLY A 326 -8.95 27.62 -9.90
CA GLY A 326 -10.18 28.17 -9.27
C GLY A 326 -10.45 28.03 -7.76
N GLY A 327 -10.18 29.11 -7.01
CA GLY A 327 -11.17 29.89 -6.21
C GLY A 327 -11.93 29.34 -4.96
N GLY A 328 -11.96 30.16 -3.88
CA GLY A 328 -13.18 30.44 -3.07
C GLY A 328 -13.44 29.72 -1.72
N GLY A 329 -13.32 30.43 -0.57
CA GLY A 329 -13.84 30.11 0.81
C GLY A 329 -13.36 28.78 1.46
N GLY A 330 -13.17 28.58 2.78
CA GLY A 330 -13.76 29.19 3.99
C GLY A 330 -14.93 28.34 4.51
N GLY A 331 -15.02 27.88 5.77
CA GLY A 331 -14.07 27.88 6.91
C GLY A 331 -14.73 27.34 8.21
N GLY A 332 -13.98 26.85 9.21
CA GLY A 332 -14.54 26.37 10.50
C GLY A 332 -13.62 25.43 11.33
N GLY A 333 -13.35 25.79 12.59
CA GLY A 333 -12.43 25.06 13.49
C GLY A 333 -13.10 24.13 14.50
N GLY A 334 -12.31 23.27 15.13
CA GLY A 334 -12.70 22.40 16.25
C GLY A 334 -11.48 21.69 16.81
N GLY A 335 -11.20 21.88 18.11
CA GLY A 335 -9.98 21.39 18.75
C GLY A 335 -10.05 19.91 19.15
N GLY A 336 -9.10 19.12 18.66
CA GLY A 336 -8.86 17.73 19.01
C GLY A 336 -7.42 17.35 18.68
N ARG A 337 -6.95 16.18 19.13
CA ARG A 337 -5.59 15.70 18.77
C ARG A 337 -5.50 15.60 17.25
N GLY A 338 -4.47 16.21 16.68
CA GLY A 338 -4.51 16.74 15.31
C GLY A 338 -4.84 15.74 14.21
N GLU A 339 -5.92 16.02 13.46
CA GLU A 339 -6.27 15.35 12.21
C GLU A 339 -5.09 15.44 11.21
N CYS A 340 -4.74 14.33 10.56
CA CYS A 340 -3.69 14.27 9.55
C CYS A 340 -4.26 13.68 8.26
N GLU A 341 -4.35 14.49 7.20
CA GLU A 341 -4.68 14.00 5.88
C GLU A 341 -3.41 13.71 5.08
N ILE A 342 -3.34 12.48 4.58
CA ILE A 342 -2.31 11.99 3.68
C ILE A 342 -2.94 11.86 2.29
N THR A 343 -2.28 12.41 1.26
CA THR A 343 -2.69 12.16 -0.13
C THR A 343 -1.54 11.53 -0.91
N LEU A 344 -1.82 10.35 -1.47
CA LEU A 344 -1.05 9.69 -2.52
C LEU A 344 -1.86 9.81 -3.81
N SER A 345 -1.28 10.42 -4.85
CA SER A 345 -1.98 10.61 -6.13
C SER A 345 -1.13 10.14 -7.31
N ALA A 346 -1.71 9.33 -8.20
CA ALA A 346 -1.08 8.83 -9.42
C ALA A 346 -1.60 9.57 -10.66
N SER A 347 -0.71 10.11 -11.51
CA SER A 347 -1.07 10.87 -12.73
C SER A 347 -0.37 10.28 -13.98
N PRO A 348 -1.06 10.06 -15.12
CA PRO A 348 -2.34 10.66 -15.52
C PRO A 348 -3.55 9.73 -15.33
N ALA A 349 -4.02 9.60 -14.08
CA ALA A 349 -5.44 9.36 -13.83
C ALA A 349 -6.22 10.69 -13.97
N PRO A 350 -7.41 10.69 -14.60
CA PRO A 350 -8.36 11.81 -14.53
C PRO A 350 -9.14 11.87 -13.19
N TYR A 351 -8.68 11.17 -12.15
CA TYR A 351 -9.30 11.04 -10.84
C TYR A 351 -8.21 10.93 -9.75
N GLU A 352 -8.50 11.43 -8.56
CA GLU A 352 -7.65 11.29 -7.38
C GLU A 352 -8.21 10.18 -6.49
N VAL A 353 -7.47 9.09 -6.30
CA VAL A 353 -7.84 8.03 -5.36
C VAL A 353 -7.30 8.42 -3.99
N ARG A 354 -8.14 8.99 -3.13
CA ARG A 354 -7.76 9.21 -1.73
C ARG A 354 -8.04 7.97 -0.91
N ILE A 355 -7.00 7.44 -0.28
CA ILE A 355 -7.13 6.44 0.77
C ILE A 355 -6.93 7.20 2.09
N ILE A 356 -8.01 7.36 2.85
CA ILE A 356 -7.97 8.08 4.13
C ILE A 356 -7.48 7.11 5.21
N PHE A 357 -6.30 7.39 5.76
CA PHE A 357 -5.66 6.57 6.80
C PHE A 357 -5.87 7.17 8.18
N GLY A 358 -6.97 6.82 8.85
CA GLY A 358 -7.30 7.33 10.19
C GLY A 358 -8.73 6.96 10.63
N GLN A 359 -8.98 6.94 11.95
CA GLN A 359 -10.28 6.52 12.50
C GLN A 359 -11.34 7.63 12.53
N LYS A 360 -12.60 7.18 12.38
CA LYS A 360 -13.88 7.86 12.62
C LYS A 360 -14.17 9.12 11.80
#